data_AF-A0A7K5J3A0-F1
#
_entry.id   AF-A0A7K5J3A0-F1
#
_cell.length_a   1.000
_cell.length_b   1.000
_cell.length_c   1.000
_cell.angle_alpha   90.00
_cell.angle_beta   90.00
_cell.angle_gamma   90.00
#
_symmetry.space_group_name_H-M   'P 1'
#
loop_
_entity.id
_entity.type
_entity.pdbx_description
1 polymer ?
#
loop_
_entity_poly.entity_id
_entity_poly.type
_entity_poly.pdbx_seq_one_letter_code
_entity_poly.pdbx_strand_id
1 'polypeptide(L)'
;PPLKLVHSFCAMKADDGPCKAIHIRYFFNIKSRKCEVFEYGGCHGNENNFLTLEECQQKCVPTGHSKAMSSISSYSRKPDFCFHAQEPGVCRGYFTRYFYNKETKLCETFKYGGCLGNQNNFRSLEECQTTCQDNCKLMFLIILILFIPLYKKKMVCFEGLSHLVFPEPPFSEPPPIPSLCMTPMDRGLCRAKELRFFYNYSTGRCRPFSYSGCGGNENNFISRKSCLRICKK
;
A
#
# COMPACT_ATOMS: atom_id res chain seq x y z
N PRO A 1 -20.18 16.37 -20.16
CA PRO A 1 -18.79 15.92 -19.85
C PRO A 1 -18.64 14.41 -20.13
N PRO A 2 -17.58 13.97 -20.85
CA PRO A 2 -17.33 12.54 -21.03
C PRO A 2 -17.04 11.90 -19.66
N LEU A 3 -17.70 10.78 -19.37
CA LEU A 3 -17.52 10.05 -18.12
C LEU A 3 -16.13 9.40 -18.13
N LYS A 4 -15.23 9.86 -17.27
CA LYS A 4 -13.99 9.13 -16.96
C LYS A 4 -14.35 7.98 -16.02
N LEU A 5 -14.50 6.80 -16.60
CA LEU A 5 -14.72 5.57 -15.83
C LEU A 5 -13.40 5.16 -15.15
N VAL A 6 -13.50 4.73 -13.89
CA VAL A 6 -12.35 4.28 -13.08
C VAL A 6 -11.74 3.01 -13.70
N HIS A 7 -12.59 2.11 -14.21
CA HIS A 7 -12.20 0.93 -14.94
C HIS A 7 -12.96 0.84 -16.27
N SER A 8 -12.28 0.42 -17.35
CA SER A 8 -12.88 0.30 -18.69
C SER A 8 -13.98 -0.75 -18.76
N PHE A 9 -13.91 -1.82 -17.96
CA PHE A 9 -14.95 -2.85 -17.92
C PHE A 9 -16.29 -2.31 -17.41
N CYS A 10 -16.31 -1.25 -16.60
CA CYS A 10 -17.55 -0.60 -16.17
C CYS A 10 -18.33 0.01 -17.36
N ALA A 11 -17.72 0.15 -18.54
CA ALA A 11 -18.39 0.57 -19.77
C ALA A 11 -19.10 -0.56 -20.52
N MET A 12 -18.81 -1.82 -20.18
CA MET A 12 -19.37 -2.99 -20.86
C MET A 12 -20.87 -3.13 -20.53
N LYS A 13 -21.63 -3.73 -21.43
CA LYS A 13 -23.05 -4.03 -21.16
C LYS A 13 -23.14 -5.25 -20.24
N ALA A 14 -24.26 -5.39 -19.53
CA ALA A 14 -24.61 -6.67 -18.91
C ALA A 14 -24.58 -7.79 -19.97
N ASP A 15 -24.01 -8.93 -19.61
CA ASP A 15 -23.90 -10.11 -20.47
C ASP A 15 -24.37 -11.34 -19.70
N ASP A 16 -25.54 -11.83 -20.08
CA ASP A 16 -26.21 -12.96 -19.45
C ASP A 16 -25.46 -14.27 -19.74
N GLY A 17 -24.62 -14.30 -20.78
CA GLY A 17 -23.94 -15.50 -21.24
C GLY A 17 -24.89 -16.55 -21.85
N PRO A 18 -24.36 -17.69 -22.32
CA PRO A 18 -25.14 -18.71 -23.01
C PRO A 18 -25.83 -19.72 -22.07
N CYS A 19 -25.46 -19.75 -20.79
CA CYS A 19 -26.09 -20.64 -19.82
C CYS A 19 -27.46 -20.12 -19.36
N LYS A 20 -28.30 -21.01 -18.81
CA LYS A 20 -29.71 -20.72 -18.46
C LYS A 20 -30.02 -20.77 -16.95
N ALA A 21 -28.99 -20.73 -16.09
CA ALA A 21 -29.22 -20.57 -14.66
C ALA A 21 -29.62 -19.13 -14.36
N ILE A 22 -30.39 -18.90 -13.29
CA ILE A 22 -30.81 -17.55 -12.89
C ILE A 22 -29.96 -17.15 -11.68
N HIS A 23 -28.90 -16.38 -11.94
CA HIS A 23 -28.12 -15.73 -10.90
C HIS A 23 -28.38 -14.23 -10.89
N ILE A 24 -28.96 -13.71 -9.82
CA ILE A 24 -29.12 -12.27 -9.66
C ILE A 24 -27.75 -11.65 -9.38
N ARG A 25 -27.30 -10.79 -10.29
CA ARG A 25 -26.01 -10.10 -10.26
C ARG A 25 -26.23 -8.60 -10.44
N TYR A 26 -25.19 -7.82 -10.18
CA TYR A 26 -25.18 -6.38 -10.37
C TYR A 26 -24.22 -6.01 -11.51
N PHE A 27 -24.59 -5.03 -12.32
CA PHE A 27 -23.71 -4.42 -13.32
C PHE A 27 -23.83 -2.90 -13.27
N PHE A 28 -22.79 -2.19 -13.69
CA PHE A 28 -22.82 -0.74 -13.81
C PHE A 28 -23.44 -0.31 -15.14
N ASN A 29 -24.59 0.35 -15.08
CA ASN A 29 -25.25 0.91 -16.25
C ASN A 29 -24.76 2.33 -16.49
N ILE A 30 -24.00 2.54 -17.56
CA ILE A 30 -23.45 3.85 -17.92
C ILE A 30 -24.52 4.90 -18.27
N LYS A 31 -25.71 4.49 -18.73
CA LYS A 31 -26.78 5.41 -19.11
C LYS A 31 -27.46 6.00 -17.89
N SER A 32 -27.77 5.16 -16.90
CA SER A 32 -28.35 5.60 -15.63
C SER A 32 -27.28 6.06 -14.61
N ARG A 33 -26.01 5.70 -14.85
CA ARG A 33 -24.87 5.87 -13.94
C ARG A 33 -25.08 5.19 -12.58
N LYS A 34 -25.75 4.04 -12.58
CA LYS A 34 -26.09 3.29 -11.38
C LYS A 34 -25.72 1.82 -11.53
N CYS A 35 -25.47 1.17 -10.41
CA CYS A 35 -25.41 -0.28 -10.33
C CYS A 35 -26.84 -0.83 -10.33
N GLU A 36 -27.15 -1.67 -11.31
CA GLU A 36 -28.48 -2.25 -11.54
C GLU A 36 -28.37 -3.77 -11.53
N VAL A 37 -29.48 -4.43 -11.20
CA VAL A 37 -29.56 -5.90 -11.20
C VAL A 37 -29.76 -6.44 -12.62
N PHE A 38 -29.19 -7.61 -12.90
CA PHE A 38 -29.46 -8.37 -14.11
C PHE A 38 -29.40 -9.88 -13.83
N GLU A 39 -29.96 -10.68 -14.75
CA GLU A 39 -29.98 -12.14 -14.66
C GLU A 39 -28.79 -12.73 -15.40
N TYR A 40 -27.81 -13.22 -14.65
CA TYR A 40 -26.65 -13.90 -15.22
C TYR A 40 -26.91 -15.40 -15.35
N GLY A 41 -26.69 -15.92 -16.56
CA GLY A 41 -26.90 -17.30 -16.98
C GLY A 41 -26.03 -18.34 -16.26
N GLY A 42 -24.98 -17.92 -15.56
CA GLY A 42 -24.10 -18.79 -14.76
C GLY A 42 -22.81 -19.22 -15.45
N CYS A 43 -22.59 -18.85 -16.72
CA CYS A 43 -21.32 -19.08 -17.42
C CYS A 43 -21.01 -17.99 -18.46
N HIS A 44 -19.73 -17.84 -18.81
CA HIS A 44 -19.20 -16.76 -19.66
C HIS A 44 -19.50 -15.37 -19.08
N GLY A 45 -20.02 -14.43 -19.87
CA GLY A 45 -20.22 -13.05 -19.45
C GLY A 45 -18.96 -12.18 -19.60
N ASN A 46 -18.99 -11.03 -18.92
CA ASN A 46 -17.87 -10.09 -18.88
C ASN A 46 -17.62 -9.57 -17.45
N GLU A 47 -16.60 -8.72 -17.31
CA GLU A 47 -16.12 -8.20 -16.02
C GLU A 47 -17.10 -7.20 -15.35
N ASN A 48 -18.12 -6.69 -16.06
CA ASN A 48 -19.19 -5.87 -15.47
C ASN A 48 -20.27 -6.75 -14.84
N ASN A 49 -19.87 -7.64 -13.92
CA ASN A 49 -20.74 -8.62 -13.27
C ASN A 49 -20.28 -8.81 -11.81
N PHE A 50 -21.08 -8.32 -10.86
CA PHE A 50 -20.76 -8.27 -9.45
C PHE A 50 -21.78 -9.05 -8.62
N LEU A 51 -21.34 -9.68 -7.53
CA LEU A 51 -22.23 -10.46 -6.68
C LEU A 51 -23.10 -9.55 -5.80
N THR A 52 -22.56 -8.41 -5.37
CA THR A 52 -23.27 -7.48 -4.48
C THR A 52 -23.32 -6.06 -5.04
N LEU A 53 -24.29 -5.29 -4.57
CA LEU A 53 -24.46 -3.89 -4.94
C LEU A 53 -23.24 -3.06 -4.51
N GLU A 54 -22.72 -3.33 -3.32
CA GLU A 54 -21.58 -2.63 -2.73
C GLU A 54 -20.31 -2.84 -3.57
N GLU A 55 -20.08 -4.07 -4.03
CA GLU A 55 -18.94 -4.41 -4.89
C GLU A 55 -19.00 -3.61 -6.20
N CYS A 56 -20.18 -3.57 -6.84
CA CYS A 56 -20.39 -2.77 -8.05
C CYS A 56 -20.16 -1.28 -7.80
N GLN A 57 -20.71 -0.75 -6.70
CA GLN A 57 -20.60 0.67 -6.36
C GLN A 57 -19.15 1.08 -6.10
N GLN A 58 -18.40 0.28 -5.34
CA GLN A 58 -16.98 0.55 -5.06
C GLN A 58 -16.12 0.53 -6.33
N LYS A 59 -16.39 -0.40 -7.25
CA LYS A 59 -15.57 -0.57 -8.47
C LYS A 59 -15.91 0.41 -9.59
N CYS A 60 -17.18 0.80 -9.72
CA CYS A 60 -17.67 1.53 -10.88
C CYS A 60 -18.35 2.89 -10.60
N VAL A 61 -18.82 3.16 -9.38
CA VAL A 61 -19.44 4.46 -9.05
C VAL A 61 -18.36 5.41 -8.53
N PRO A 62 -18.09 6.54 -9.22
CA PRO A 62 -17.18 7.56 -8.70
C PRO A 62 -17.83 8.24 -7.50
N THR A 63 -17.57 7.77 -6.30
CA THR A 63 -17.87 8.54 -5.09
C THR A 63 -17.03 9.81 -5.16
N GLY A 64 -17.62 10.97 -4.85
CA GLY A 64 -16.94 12.28 -4.79
C GLY A 64 -15.81 12.36 -3.76
N HIS A 65 -15.37 11.24 -3.21
CA HIS A 65 -14.15 11.03 -2.43
C HIS A 65 -13.00 10.48 -3.30
N SER A 66 -12.98 10.81 -4.60
CA SER A 66 -11.89 10.45 -5.53
C SER A 66 -10.61 11.29 -5.34
N LYS A 67 -10.35 11.70 -4.09
CA LYS A 67 -9.01 11.89 -3.56
C LYS A 67 -8.85 10.84 -2.45
N ALA A 68 -7.99 9.85 -2.68
CA ALA A 68 -7.57 8.76 -1.79
C ALA A 68 -8.33 7.41 -1.90
N MET A 69 -8.08 6.70 -3.01
CA MET A 69 -7.89 5.24 -3.04
C MET A 69 -7.19 4.86 -4.36
N SER A 70 -6.09 5.52 -4.73
CA SER A 70 -4.73 5.03 -4.42
C SER A 70 -4.56 4.38 -3.05
N SER A 71 -4.42 3.05 -3.03
CA SER A 71 -3.49 2.28 -2.17
C SER A 71 -3.81 0.79 -2.36
N ILE A 72 -3.00 0.01 -3.06
CA ILE A 72 -1.66 -0.42 -2.65
C ILE A 72 -0.73 -0.36 -3.89
N SER A 73 0.27 0.50 -3.99
CA SER A 73 1.22 0.98 -2.99
C SER A 73 1.52 2.47 -3.19
N SER A 74 1.58 3.20 -2.09
CA SER A 74 2.28 4.47 -1.94
C SER A 74 3.81 4.26 -2.01
N TYR A 75 4.26 3.80 -3.17
CA TYR A 75 5.59 3.93 -3.74
C TYR A 75 5.36 4.01 -5.25
N SER A 76 5.90 5.04 -5.89
CA SER A 76 5.77 5.34 -7.33
C SER A 76 5.90 4.08 -8.19
N ARG A 77 4.79 3.45 -8.58
CA ARG A 77 4.85 2.35 -9.55
C ARG A 77 4.97 2.97 -10.93
N LYS A 78 6.23 2.99 -11.39
CA LYS A 78 6.64 3.16 -12.77
C LYS A 78 5.68 2.45 -13.76
N PRO A 79 5.28 3.09 -14.87
CA PRO A 79 4.46 2.44 -15.90
C PRO A 79 5.09 1.16 -16.46
N ASP A 80 4.26 0.19 -16.84
CA ASP A 80 4.71 -1.13 -17.34
C ASP A 80 5.64 -1.03 -18.55
N PHE A 81 5.42 -0.06 -19.43
CA PHE A 81 6.24 0.11 -20.62
C PHE A 81 7.70 0.43 -20.30
N CYS A 82 8.00 0.99 -19.14
CA CYS A 82 9.37 1.26 -18.74
C CYS A 82 10.18 -0.04 -18.59
N PHE A 83 9.56 -1.22 -18.50
CA PHE A 83 10.25 -2.51 -18.40
C PHE A 83 10.45 -3.20 -19.77
N HIS A 84 10.02 -2.57 -20.87
CA HIS A 84 10.27 -3.08 -22.22
C HIS A 84 11.73 -2.84 -22.65
N ALA A 85 12.26 -3.67 -23.53
CA ALA A 85 13.60 -3.48 -24.09
C ALA A 85 13.65 -2.30 -25.05
N GLN A 86 14.82 -1.72 -25.28
CA GLN A 86 14.99 -0.75 -26.38
C GLN A 86 14.66 -1.41 -27.73
N GLU A 87 13.99 -0.67 -28.61
CA GLU A 87 13.60 -1.18 -29.93
C GLU A 87 13.95 -0.18 -31.03
N PRO A 88 15.08 -0.38 -31.73
CA PRO A 88 15.51 0.48 -32.82
C PRO A 88 14.51 0.57 -33.98
N GLY A 89 13.69 -0.46 -34.18
CA GLY A 89 12.75 -0.54 -35.31
C GLY A 89 13.45 -0.86 -36.65
N VAL A 90 12.66 -0.95 -37.72
CA VAL A 90 13.12 -1.38 -39.05
C VAL A 90 13.70 -0.24 -39.90
N CYS A 91 13.41 1.02 -39.55
CA CYS A 91 13.89 2.17 -40.29
C CYS A 91 15.38 2.42 -40.04
N ARG A 92 16.06 3.07 -41.00
CA ARG A 92 17.52 3.29 -40.99
C ARG A 92 17.94 4.71 -40.56
N GLY A 93 17.07 5.40 -39.83
CA GLY A 93 17.39 6.68 -39.20
C GLY A 93 18.39 6.52 -38.05
N TYR A 94 19.04 7.62 -37.67
CA TYR A 94 20.03 7.65 -36.61
C TYR A 94 19.62 8.67 -35.53
N PHE A 95 18.50 8.41 -34.87
CA PHE A 95 17.98 9.29 -33.83
C PHE A 95 18.48 8.83 -32.46
N THR A 96 19.21 9.69 -31.74
CA THR A 96 19.53 9.45 -30.33
C THR A 96 18.25 9.58 -29.50
N ARG A 97 17.87 8.51 -28.82
CA ARG A 97 16.71 8.44 -27.92
C ARG A 97 17.14 7.89 -26.58
N TYR A 98 16.27 8.04 -25.58
CA TYR A 98 16.50 7.52 -24.24
C TYR A 98 15.52 6.38 -23.97
N PHE A 99 15.96 5.37 -23.25
CA PHE A 99 15.10 4.31 -22.74
C PHE A 99 15.48 4.02 -21.30
N TYR A 100 14.54 3.54 -20.51
CA TYR A 100 14.81 3.04 -19.18
C TYR A 100 15.39 1.63 -19.29
N ASN A 101 16.64 1.48 -18.88
CA ASN A 101 17.29 0.19 -18.77
C ASN A 101 16.89 -0.46 -17.43
N LYS A 102 16.23 -1.62 -17.50
CA LYS A 102 15.74 -2.33 -16.31
C LYS A 102 16.84 -3.10 -15.60
N GLU A 103 17.98 -3.32 -16.23
CA GLU A 103 19.18 -3.97 -15.69
C GLU A 103 20.14 -3.00 -15.00
N THR A 104 20.08 -1.70 -15.33
CA THR A 104 20.90 -0.66 -14.67
C THR A 104 20.07 0.30 -13.82
N LYS A 105 18.74 0.23 -13.91
CA LYS A 105 17.75 1.17 -13.42
C LYS A 105 17.98 2.63 -13.85
N LEU A 106 18.70 2.85 -14.95
CA LEU A 106 19.02 4.18 -15.44
C LEU A 106 18.39 4.43 -16.80
N CYS A 107 18.12 5.71 -17.08
CA CYS A 107 17.80 6.15 -18.43
C CYS A 107 19.08 6.24 -19.27
N GLU A 108 19.17 5.41 -20.29
CA GLU A 108 20.33 5.27 -21.17
C GLU A 108 19.97 5.65 -22.61
N THR A 109 20.98 6.00 -23.41
CA THR A 109 20.78 6.36 -24.82
C THR A 109 20.80 5.14 -25.73
N PHE A 110 19.95 5.13 -26.75
CA PHE A 110 20.00 4.15 -27.83
C PHE A 110 19.77 4.80 -29.20
N LYS A 111 20.16 4.09 -30.26
CA LYS A 111 19.94 4.51 -31.65
C LYS A 111 18.58 4.02 -32.12
N TYR A 112 17.66 4.94 -32.34
CA TYR A 112 16.33 4.67 -32.87
C TYR A 112 16.29 4.94 -34.39
N GLY A 113 15.74 3.97 -35.12
CA GLY A 113 15.62 3.95 -36.58
C GLY A 113 14.61 4.95 -37.14
N GLY A 114 13.73 5.51 -36.30
CA GLY A 114 12.76 6.53 -36.69
C GLY A 114 11.34 6.03 -36.98
N CYS A 115 11.10 4.71 -36.92
CA CYS A 115 9.76 4.14 -37.02
C CYS A 115 9.62 2.86 -36.20
N LEU A 116 8.36 2.48 -35.90
CA LEU A 116 8.01 1.37 -35.01
C LEU A 116 8.66 1.55 -33.63
N GLY A 117 8.92 0.46 -32.91
CA GLY A 117 9.42 0.53 -31.54
C GLY A 117 8.30 0.47 -30.50
N ASN A 118 8.70 0.57 -29.24
CA ASN A 118 7.81 0.55 -28.11
C ASN A 118 7.86 1.86 -27.31
N GLN A 119 7.05 1.91 -26.26
CA GLN A 119 6.83 3.08 -25.41
C GLN A 119 8.02 3.41 -24.50
N ASN A 120 9.02 2.54 -24.36
CA ASN A 120 10.28 2.84 -23.67
C ASN A 120 11.24 3.63 -24.59
N ASN A 121 10.78 4.78 -25.09
CA ASN A 121 11.48 5.58 -26.08
C ASN A 121 11.17 7.07 -25.89
N PHE A 122 12.09 7.78 -25.24
CA PHE A 122 11.95 9.18 -24.86
C PHE A 122 12.87 10.07 -25.69
N ARG A 123 12.45 11.32 -25.90
CA ARG A 123 13.23 12.30 -26.67
C ARG A 123 14.32 12.93 -25.83
N SER A 124 14.13 13.00 -24.52
CA SER A 124 15.08 13.61 -23.58
C SER A 124 15.34 12.70 -22.37
N LEU A 125 16.51 12.90 -21.77
CA LEU A 125 16.88 12.23 -20.53
C LEU A 125 15.92 12.57 -19.39
N GLU A 126 15.51 13.84 -19.29
CA GLU A 126 14.60 14.32 -18.25
C GLU A 126 13.21 13.67 -18.35
N GLU A 127 12.68 13.54 -19.55
CA GLU A 127 11.40 12.85 -19.80
C GLU A 127 11.47 11.38 -19.38
N CYS A 128 12.54 10.68 -19.76
CA CYS A 128 12.77 9.30 -19.32
C CYS A 128 12.91 9.22 -17.80
N GLN A 129 13.66 10.13 -17.18
CA GLN A 129 13.90 10.11 -15.73
C GLN A 129 12.63 10.39 -14.95
N THR A 130 11.86 11.39 -15.34
CA THR A 130 10.62 11.76 -14.64
C THR A 130 9.52 10.73 -14.81
N THR A 131 9.46 10.07 -15.97
CA THR A 131 8.43 9.06 -16.29
C THR A 131 8.78 7.70 -15.72
N CYS A 132 10.03 7.29 -15.92
CA CYS A 132 10.48 5.96 -15.60
C CYS A 132 11.35 5.96 -14.35
N GLN A 133 12.46 6.70 -14.30
CA GLN A 133 13.40 6.60 -13.18
C GLN A 133 12.74 7.04 -11.86
N ASP A 134 12.87 6.24 -10.80
CA ASP A 134 12.29 6.62 -9.53
C ASP A 134 12.94 7.94 -9.09
N ASN A 135 12.11 8.97 -8.92
CA ASN A 135 12.55 10.23 -8.33
C ASN A 135 12.93 9.94 -6.87
N CYS A 136 14.17 9.52 -6.64
CA CYS A 136 14.80 9.68 -5.33
C CYS A 136 15.13 11.16 -5.14
N LYS A 137 14.13 12.04 -5.31
CA LYS A 137 14.21 13.45 -4.91
C LYS A 137 13.90 13.51 -3.43
N LEU A 138 14.91 13.12 -2.65
CA LEU A 138 15.63 14.11 -1.87
C LEU A 138 14.73 15.18 -1.23
N MET A 139 14.17 14.89 -0.07
CA MET A 139 13.79 15.93 0.89
C MET A 139 15.05 16.54 1.54
N PHE A 140 16.04 16.97 0.75
CA PHE A 140 17.12 17.84 1.23
C PHE A 140 16.82 19.27 0.79
N LEU A 141 16.19 20.04 1.69
CA LEU A 141 16.32 21.49 1.68
C LEU A 141 16.59 22.08 3.08
N ILE A 142 17.05 21.29 4.06
CA ILE A 142 17.40 21.84 5.39
C ILE A 142 18.81 21.40 5.89
N ILE A 143 19.53 20.54 5.18
CA ILE A 143 20.89 20.10 5.62
C ILE A 143 21.92 20.36 4.52
N LEU A 144 22.01 21.62 4.06
CA LEU A 144 23.00 22.02 3.06
C LEU A 144 23.93 23.15 3.52
N ILE A 145 23.93 23.52 4.82
CA ILE A 145 24.79 24.62 5.32
C ILE A 145 25.90 24.17 6.29
N LEU A 146 25.89 22.94 6.85
CA LEU A 146 26.86 22.63 7.92
C LEU A 146 27.97 21.61 7.62
N PHE A 147 27.93 20.84 6.53
CA PHE A 147 28.97 19.82 6.32
C PHE A 147 29.32 19.58 4.83
N ILE A 148 30.23 20.40 4.31
CA ILE A 148 31.18 19.99 3.24
C ILE A 148 32.55 20.29 3.85
N PRO A 149 33.56 19.38 3.85
CA PRO A 149 33.91 18.43 2.79
C PRO A 149 34.23 17.00 3.29
N LEU A 150 34.41 16.04 2.36
CA LEU A 150 35.10 14.72 2.51
C LEU A 150 34.33 13.44 2.16
N TYR A 151 33.24 13.47 1.39
CA TYR A 151 32.77 12.24 0.73
C TYR A 151 32.49 12.44 -0.75
N LYS A 152 33.57 12.44 -1.54
CA LYS A 152 33.52 11.78 -2.85
C LYS A 152 33.32 10.29 -2.61
N LYS A 153 32.07 9.82 -2.48
CA LYS A 153 31.74 8.41 -2.65
C LYS A 153 30.46 8.27 -3.45
N LYS A 154 30.58 7.43 -4.47
CA LYS A 154 29.63 7.14 -5.54
C LYS A 154 28.20 6.99 -5.03
N MET A 155 27.28 7.62 -5.75
CA MET A 155 25.84 7.35 -5.73
C MET A 155 25.62 5.94 -6.29
N VAL A 156 25.19 5.01 -5.45
CA VAL A 156 24.84 3.63 -5.84
C VAL A 156 23.34 3.49 -5.68
N CYS A 157 22.61 3.27 -6.78
CA CYS A 157 21.28 2.69 -6.73
C CYS A 157 21.46 1.20 -6.39
N PHE A 158 20.90 0.75 -5.27
CA PHE A 158 20.96 -0.66 -4.89
C PHE A 158 19.92 -1.43 -5.72
N GLU A 159 20.37 -2.15 -6.74
CA GLU A 159 19.54 -3.08 -7.50
C GLU A 159 19.32 -4.37 -6.75
N GLY A 160 18.06 -4.83 -6.71
CA GLY A 160 17.73 -6.24 -6.62
C GLY A 160 18.07 -6.93 -5.29
N LEU A 161 17.12 -6.91 -4.35
CA LEU A 161 16.97 -8.02 -3.43
C LEU A 161 15.50 -8.30 -3.16
N SER A 162 14.92 -9.09 -4.05
CA SER A 162 13.64 -9.77 -3.89
C SER A 162 13.64 -10.83 -2.78
N HIS A 163 14.64 -10.90 -1.89
CA HIS A 163 14.62 -11.79 -0.71
C HIS A 163 15.49 -11.30 0.47
N LEU A 164 15.65 -9.99 0.67
CA LEU A 164 16.10 -9.47 1.95
C LEU A 164 14.93 -8.70 2.54
N VAL A 165 14.33 -9.30 3.58
CA VAL A 165 13.80 -8.55 4.70
C VAL A 165 14.93 -7.62 5.14
N PHE A 166 14.97 -6.40 4.62
CA PHE A 166 15.77 -5.37 5.24
C PHE A 166 15.06 -5.05 6.55
N PRO A 167 15.76 -5.16 7.69
CA PRO A 167 15.17 -4.80 8.97
C PRO A 167 14.70 -3.37 8.83
N GLU A 168 13.46 -3.13 9.24
CA GLU A 168 12.98 -1.77 9.46
C GLU A 168 14.11 -0.99 10.17
N PRO A 169 14.44 0.27 9.77
CA PRO A 169 15.13 1.14 10.71
C PRO A 169 14.29 1.10 11.98
N PRO A 170 14.87 0.98 13.19
CA PRO A 170 14.10 0.72 14.39
C PRO A 170 13.18 1.92 14.63
N PHE A 171 12.00 1.88 14.03
CA PHE A 171 10.80 2.05 14.79
C PHE A 171 10.96 1.01 15.86
N SER A 172 11.44 1.45 17.02
CA SER A 172 11.17 0.71 18.23
C SER A 172 9.66 0.61 18.26
N GLU A 173 9.11 -0.45 17.66
CA GLU A 173 7.86 -1.00 18.14
C GLU A 173 8.05 -1.03 19.65
N PRO A 174 7.26 -0.25 20.41
CA PRO A 174 7.44 -0.21 21.85
C PRO A 174 7.45 -1.66 22.32
N PRO A 175 8.42 -2.06 23.14
CA PRO A 175 8.67 -3.46 23.47
C PRO A 175 7.33 -4.14 23.76
N PRO A 176 7.05 -5.31 23.14
CA PRO A 176 5.75 -5.93 23.22
C PRO A 176 5.35 -6.04 24.68
N ILE A 177 4.20 -5.42 25.00
CA ILE A 177 3.69 -5.37 26.37
C ILE A 177 3.52 -6.83 26.83
N PRO A 178 4.11 -7.24 27.97
CA PRO A 178 4.00 -8.62 28.44
C PRO A 178 2.54 -9.05 28.54
N SER A 179 2.23 -10.29 28.16
CA SER A 179 0.86 -10.82 28.12
C SER A 179 0.11 -10.64 29.45
N LEU A 180 0.80 -10.79 30.59
CA LEU A 180 0.23 -10.51 31.90
C LEU A 180 -0.34 -9.10 32.01
N CYS A 181 0.33 -8.09 31.45
CA CYS A 181 -0.09 -6.69 31.48
C CYS A 181 -1.28 -6.40 30.56
N MET A 182 -1.62 -7.32 29.65
CA MET A 182 -2.80 -7.23 28.78
C MET A 182 -4.07 -7.77 29.45
N THR A 183 -3.94 -8.52 30.56
CA THR A 183 -5.10 -9.04 31.29
C THR A 183 -5.81 -7.91 32.09
N PRO A 184 -7.13 -7.98 32.30
CA PRO A 184 -7.86 -6.97 33.09
C PRO A 184 -7.46 -7.03 34.57
N MET A 185 -7.81 -6.00 35.37
CA MET A 185 -7.69 -6.14 36.82
C MET A 185 -8.61 -7.25 37.33
N ASP A 186 -8.05 -8.18 38.11
CA ASP A 186 -8.83 -9.21 38.77
C ASP A 186 -8.75 -9.05 40.28
N ARG A 187 -9.91 -8.73 40.88
CA ARG A 187 -10.05 -8.56 42.32
C ARG A 187 -9.81 -9.88 43.07
N GLY A 188 -10.05 -11.03 42.45
CA GLY A 188 -10.03 -12.33 43.12
C GLY A 188 -11.27 -12.58 43.98
N LEU A 189 -11.30 -13.75 44.64
CA LEU A 189 -12.50 -14.30 45.28
C LEU A 189 -12.56 -14.11 46.81
N CYS A 190 -11.49 -13.61 47.43
CA CYS A 190 -11.41 -13.45 48.88
C CYS A 190 -12.08 -12.15 49.38
N ARG A 191 -11.88 -11.78 50.65
CA ARG A 191 -12.54 -10.61 51.28
C ARG A 191 -11.58 -9.54 51.81
N ALA A 192 -10.27 -9.71 51.67
CA ALA A 192 -9.32 -8.67 52.05
C ALA A 192 -9.45 -7.44 51.13
N LYS A 193 -8.84 -6.32 51.55
CA LYS A 193 -8.81 -5.06 50.79
C LYS A 193 -7.38 -4.56 50.70
N GLU A 194 -6.55 -5.31 49.99
CA GLU A 194 -5.16 -4.95 49.79
C GLU A 194 -5.01 -3.96 48.65
N LEU A 195 -4.29 -2.86 48.88
CA LEU A 195 -3.94 -1.92 47.83
C LEU A 195 -2.90 -2.55 46.90
N ARG A 196 -3.28 -2.81 45.65
CA ARG A 196 -2.40 -3.33 44.60
C ARG A 196 -2.50 -2.46 43.36
N PHE A 197 -1.64 -2.69 42.38
CA PHE A 197 -1.60 -1.97 41.11
C PHE A 197 -1.74 -2.94 39.95
N PHE A 198 -2.44 -2.53 38.89
CA PHE A 198 -2.51 -3.26 37.62
C PHE A 198 -2.18 -2.31 36.47
N TYR A 199 -1.68 -2.84 35.37
CA TYR A 199 -1.46 -2.12 34.13
C TYR A 199 -2.73 -2.12 33.28
N ASN A 200 -3.27 -0.94 33.02
CA ASN A 200 -4.39 -0.79 32.11
C ASN A 200 -3.85 -0.56 30.69
N TYR A 201 -3.89 -1.60 29.84
CA TYR A 201 -3.34 -1.55 28.49
C TYR A 201 -4.07 -0.52 27.61
N SER A 202 -5.39 -0.37 27.75
CA SER A 202 -6.19 0.59 26.97
C SER A 202 -5.81 2.05 27.24
N THR A 203 -5.28 2.35 28.43
CA THR A 203 -4.85 3.70 28.82
C THR A 203 -3.34 3.87 28.97
N GLY A 204 -2.56 2.80 28.81
CA GLY A 204 -1.10 2.79 28.95
C GLY A 204 -0.59 3.20 30.34
N ARG A 205 -1.35 2.91 31.41
CA ARG A 205 -1.08 3.41 32.78
C ARG A 205 -1.28 2.33 33.85
N CYS A 206 -0.38 2.31 34.83
CA CYS A 206 -0.56 1.56 36.09
C CYS A 206 -1.54 2.28 37.02
N ARG A 207 -2.62 1.61 37.42
CA ARG A 207 -3.68 2.15 38.30
C ARG A 207 -3.83 1.30 39.57
N PRO A 208 -4.18 1.89 40.72
CA PRO A 208 -4.46 1.15 41.93
C PRO A 208 -5.80 0.41 41.84
N PHE A 209 -5.91 -0.75 42.50
CA PHE A 209 -7.15 -1.48 42.72
C PHE A 209 -7.11 -2.22 44.08
N SER A 210 -8.29 -2.58 44.58
CA SER A 210 -8.44 -3.32 45.86
C SER A 210 -8.44 -4.83 45.59
N TYR A 211 -7.32 -5.50 45.82
CA TYR A 211 -7.19 -6.95 45.70
C TYR A 211 -7.75 -7.67 46.92
N SER A 212 -8.40 -8.81 46.68
CA SER A 212 -9.12 -9.57 47.69
C SER A 212 -8.25 -10.46 48.59
N GLY A 213 -6.98 -10.67 48.24
CA GLY A 213 -6.02 -11.49 48.99
C GLY A 213 -5.85 -12.93 48.47
N CYS A 214 -6.66 -13.39 47.50
CA CYS A 214 -6.45 -14.69 46.85
C CYS A 214 -7.03 -14.73 45.42
N GLY A 215 -6.57 -15.70 44.62
CA GLY A 215 -6.93 -15.83 43.22
C GLY A 215 -6.37 -14.67 42.40
N GLY A 216 -7.12 -14.22 41.39
CA GLY A 216 -6.66 -13.13 40.53
C GLY A 216 -5.83 -13.59 39.34
N ASN A 217 -5.23 -12.62 38.66
CA ASN A 217 -4.26 -12.85 37.60
C ASN A 217 -2.93 -12.14 37.90
N GLU A 218 -1.96 -12.32 37.01
CA GLU A 218 -0.59 -11.81 37.14
C GLU A 218 -0.47 -10.28 36.96
N ASN A 219 -1.52 -9.59 36.49
CA ASN A 219 -1.55 -8.12 36.42
C ASN A 219 -1.82 -7.49 37.80
N ASN A 220 -1.04 -7.89 38.80
CA ASN A 220 -1.23 -7.56 40.20
C ASN A 220 0.13 -7.30 40.87
N PHE A 221 0.42 -6.03 41.11
CA PHE A 221 1.70 -5.56 41.62
C PHE A 221 1.55 -4.89 42.99
N ILE A 222 2.48 -5.15 43.91
CA ILE A 222 2.51 -4.54 45.25
C ILE A 222 2.65 -3.01 45.17
N SER A 223 3.35 -2.49 44.15
CA SER A 223 3.60 -1.06 44.00
C SER A 223 3.44 -0.57 42.55
N ARG A 224 3.16 0.72 42.38
CA ARG A 224 3.16 1.38 41.07
C ARG A 224 4.51 1.25 40.36
N LYS A 225 5.62 1.32 41.10
CA LYS A 225 6.98 1.23 40.57
C LYS A 225 7.26 -0.16 39.97
N SER A 226 6.82 -1.24 40.63
CA SER A 226 6.94 -2.60 40.10
C SER A 226 6.08 -2.80 38.85
N CYS A 227 4.86 -2.25 38.83
CA CYS A 227 3.99 -2.31 37.65
C CYS A 227 4.63 -1.62 36.43
N LEU A 228 5.13 -0.39 36.59
CA LEU A 228 5.77 0.35 35.50
C LEU A 228 7.01 -0.36 34.98
N ARG A 229 7.86 -0.87 35.88
CA ARG A 229 9.06 -1.60 35.51
C ARG A 229 8.77 -2.83 34.63
N ILE A 230 7.67 -3.53 34.90
CA ILE A 230 7.31 -4.77 34.21
C ILE A 230 6.54 -4.47 32.92
N CYS A 231 5.57 -3.56 32.96
CA CYS A 231 4.60 -3.35 31.87
C CYS A 231 4.85 -2.13 30.98
N LYS A 232 5.76 -1.23 31.36
CA LYS A 232 6.09 0.00 30.62
C LYS A 232 7.62 0.12 30.51
N LYS A 233 8.21 -0.80 29.74
CA LYS A 233 9.63 -0.82 29.42
C LYS A 233 10.00 0.27 28.43
#